data_AF-A0A1J3G091-F1
#
_entry.id   AF-A0A1J3G091-F1
#
_cell.length_a   1.000
_cell.length_b   1.000
_cell.length_c   1.000
_cell.angle_alpha   90.00
_cell.angle_beta   90.00
_cell.angle_gamma   90.00
#
_symmetry.space_group_name_H-M   'P 1'
#
loop_
_entity.id
_entity.type
_entity.pdbx_description
1 polymer ?
#
loop_
_entity_poly.entity_id
_entity_poly.type
_entity_poly.pdbx_seq_one_letter_code
_entity_poly.pdbx_strand_id
1 'polypeptide(L)'
;INWKGVAYYNRLIDYLIQKGITPYANLYHYDLPLALEQKYQGLLSKQVVEDFADYAEFCFKTFGDRVKNWMTFNEPRVVAALGYDNGIFAP
;
A
#
# COMPACT_ATOMS: atom_id res chain seq x y z
N ILE A 1 -1.93 0.76 -14.55
CA ILE A 1 -3.04 0.83 -13.55
C ILE A 1 -4.09 -0.23 -13.86
N ASN A 2 -4.55 -0.99 -12.86
CA ASN A 2 -5.67 -1.92 -12.99
C ASN A 2 -7.00 -1.23 -12.61
N TRP A 3 -7.77 -0.80 -13.59
CA TRP A 3 -9.01 -0.05 -13.36
C TRP A 3 -10.13 -0.85 -12.66
N LYS A 4 -10.12 -2.19 -12.75
CA LYS A 4 -11.07 -3.01 -11.97
C LYS A 4 -10.79 -2.92 -10.47
N GLY A 5 -9.51 -2.88 -10.08
CA GLY A 5 -9.09 -2.67 -8.70
C GLY A 5 -9.46 -1.27 -8.19
N VAL A 6 -9.22 -0.24 -9.00
CA VAL A 6 -9.64 1.14 -8.68
C VAL A 6 -11.15 1.21 -8.46
N ALA A 7 -11.94 0.59 -9.34
CA ALA A 7 -13.40 0.56 -9.21
C ALA A 7 -13.86 -0.17 -7.93
N TYR A 8 -13.14 -1.22 -7.51
CA TYR A 8 -13.42 -1.89 -6.24
C TYR A 8 -13.21 -0.96 -5.05
N TYR A 9 -12.05 -0.30 -4.95
CA TYR A 9 -11.76 0.60 -3.83
C TYR A 9 -12.68 1.81 -3.81
N ASN A 10 -13.05 2.37 -4.97
CA ASN A 10 -14.06 3.42 -5.04
C ASN A 10 -15.39 2.97 -4.42
N ARG A 11 -15.94 1.81 -4.84
CA ARG A 11 -17.20 1.30 -4.28
C ARG A 11 -17.11 1.06 -2.77
N LEU A 12 -15.98 0.54 -2.29
CA LEU A 12 -15.76 0.29 -0.87
C LEU A 12 -15.75 1.61 -0.08
N ILE A 13 -14.97 2.60 -0.53
CA ILE A 13 -14.86 3.91 0.12
C ILE A 13 -16.22 4.62 0.13
N ASP A 14 -16.92 4.64 -1.00
CA ASP A 14 -18.25 5.25 -1.12
C ASP A 14 -19.25 4.58 -0.17
N TYR A 15 -19.20 3.25 -0.05
CA TYR A 15 -20.05 2.50 0.86
C TYR A 15 -19.75 2.82 2.34
N LEU A 16 -18.47 2.91 2.73
CA LEU A 16 -18.10 3.31 4.09
C LEU A 16 -18.66 4.69 4.44
N ILE A 17 -18.49 5.66 3.54
CA ILE A 17 -18.99 7.02 3.73
C ILE A 17 -20.51 7.05 3.80
N GLN A 18 -21.20 6.30 2.93
CA GLN A 18 -22.66 6.17 2.97
C GLN A 18 -23.16 5.61 4.32
N LYS A 19 -22.36 4.78 4.98
CA LYS A 19 -22.64 4.23 6.32
C LYS A 19 -22.15 5.12 7.47
N GLY A 20 -21.64 6.32 7.19
CA GLY A 20 -21.11 7.24 8.19
C GLY A 20 -19.79 6.77 8.82
N ILE A 21 -19.07 5.86 8.17
CA ILE A 21 -17.78 5.34 8.63
C ILE A 21 -16.67 6.15 7.94
N THR A 22 -15.84 6.80 8.75
CA THR A 22 -14.66 7.53 8.26
C THR A 22 -13.60 6.53 7.78
N PRO A 23 -13.14 6.59 6.51
CA PRO A 23 -12.09 5.71 6.02
C PRO A 23 -10.72 6.07 6.58
N TYR A 24 -9.97 5.04 7.01
CA TYR A 24 -8.55 5.10 7.36
C TYR A 24 -7.83 4.09 6.46
N ALA A 25 -7.00 4.57 5.54
CA ALA A 25 -6.36 3.74 4.54
C ALA A 25 -4.87 3.54 4.86
N ASN A 26 -4.43 2.29 4.87
CA ASN A 26 -3.02 1.93 4.93
C ASN A 26 -2.54 1.52 3.54
N LEU A 27 -1.45 2.13 3.07
CA LEU A 27 -0.95 1.96 1.71
C LEU A 27 -0.15 0.66 1.51
N TYR A 28 0.55 0.19 2.55
CA TYR A 28 1.38 -1.01 2.49
C TYR A 28 1.19 -1.90 3.72
N HIS A 29 0.81 -3.16 3.49
CA HIS A 29 0.58 -4.16 4.53
C HIS A 29 1.22 -5.50 4.15
N TYR A 30 2.55 -5.49 4.01
CA TYR A 30 3.38 -6.69 3.77
C TYR A 30 3.18 -7.34 2.41
N ASP A 31 2.59 -6.60 1.48
CA ASP A 31 2.09 -7.04 0.19
C ASP A 31 2.88 -6.43 -0.97
N LEU A 32 4.21 -6.42 -0.84
CA LEU A 32 5.09 -5.94 -1.91
C LEU A 32 4.82 -6.73 -3.22
N PRO A 33 4.65 -6.06 -4.37
CA PRO A 33 4.53 -6.77 -5.63
C PRO A 33 5.76 -7.65 -5.91
N LEU A 34 5.55 -8.95 -6.10
CA LEU A 34 6.62 -9.92 -6.39
C LEU A 34 7.53 -9.50 -7.55
N ALA A 35 6.97 -8.80 -8.55
CA ALA A 35 7.74 -8.29 -9.67
C ALA A 35 8.86 -7.31 -9.25
N LEU A 36 8.66 -6.53 -8.18
CA LEU A 36 9.67 -5.60 -7.66
C LEU A 36 10.75 -6.35 -6.87
N GLU A 37 10.34 -7.36 -6.10
CA GLU A 37 11.28 -8.27 -5.42
C GLU A 37 12.20 -8.97 -6.42
N GLN A 38 11.63 -9.58 -7.47
CA GLN A 38 12.40 -10.26 -8.52
C GLN A 38 13.27 -9.31 -9.35
N LYS A 39 12.83 -8.06 -9.56
CA LYS A 39 13.54 -7.09 -10.41
C LYS A 39 14.74 -6.46 -9.71
N TYR A 40 14.60 -6.11 -8.42
CA TYR A 40 15.63 -5.35 -7.72
C TYR A 40 15.74 -5.65 -6.22
N GLN A 41 15.27 -6.80 -5.73
CA GLN A 41 15.24 -7.15 -4.30
C GLN A 41 14.35 -6.24 -3.45
N GLY A 42 13.29 -5.70 -4.07
CA GLY A 42 12.19 -5.07 -3.36
C GLY A 42 12.62 -4.01 -2.36
N LEU A 43 12.28 -4.23 -1.08
CA LEU A 43 12.53 -3.27 0.00
C LEU A 43 14.02 -3.06 0.33
N LEU A 44 14.92 -3.92 -0.15
CA LEU A 44 16.36 -3.75 0.03
C LEU A 44 16.97 -2.73 -0.95
N SER A 45 16.29 -2.42 -2.05
CA SER A 45 16.75 -1.44 -3.03
C SER A 45 16.15 -0.07 -2.78
N LYS A 46 16.98 0.98 -2.92
CA LYS A 46 16.53 2.38 -2.86
C LYS A 46 15.52 2.73 -3.97
N GLN A 47 15.49 1.97 -5.06
CA GLN A 47 14.53 2.19 -6.15
C GLN A 47 13.06 2.07 -5.68
N VAL A 48 12.81 1.25 -4.65
CA VAL A 48 11.46 1.08 -4.09
C VAL A 48 10.87 2.37 -3.53
N VAL A 49 11.73 3.33 -3.16
CA VAL A 49 11.29 4.61 -2.59
C VAL A 49 10.54 5.43 -3.64
N GLU A 50 11.07 5.51 -4.86
CA GLU A 50 10.41 6.24 -5.95
C GLU A 50 9.15 5.49 -6.42
N ASP A 51 9.23 4.18 -6.62
CA ASP A 51 8.08 3.37 -7.04
C ASP A 51 6.92 3.44 -6.01
N PHE A 52 7.25 3.44 -4.71
CA PHE A 52 6.26 3.59 -3.65
C PHE A 52 5.68 5.01 -3.60
N ALA A 53 6.49 6.05 -3.81
CA ALA A 53 6.02 7.42 -3.88
C ALA A 53 5.03 7.63 -5.04
N ASP A 54 5.33 7.08 -6.23
CA ASP A 54 4.43 7.13 -7.39
C ASP A 54 3.10 6.41 -7.12
N TYR A 55 3.16 5.24 -6.47
CA TYR A 55 1.97 4.52 -6.02
C TYR A 55 1.14 5.32 -5.02
N ALA A 56 1.79 5.91 -4.01
CA ALA A 56 1.12 6.72 -3.00
C ALA A 56 0.47 7.97 -3.62
N GLU A 57 1.18 8.66 -4.53
CA GLU A 57 0.66 9.84 -5.23
C GLU A 57 -0.57 9.49 -6.07
N PHE A 58 -0.54 8.36 -6.79
CA PHE A 58 -1.70 7.85 -7.51
C PHE A 58 -2.89 7.61 -6.58
N CYS A 59 -2.68 6.97 -5.43
CA CYS A 59 -3.72 6.73 -4.43
C CYS A 59 -4.30 8.04 -3.87
N PHE A 60 -3.45 9.01 -3.54
CA PHE A 60 -3.89 10.32 -3.05
C PHE A 60 -4.69 11.10 -4.10
N LYS A 61 -4.25 11.11 -5.36
CA LYS A 61 -4.97 11.76 -6.46
C LYS A 61 -6.34 11.10 -6.73
N THR A 62 -6.41 9.77 -6.58
CA THR A 62 -7.60 8.99 -6.95
C THR A 62 -8.65 8.92 -5.85
N PHE A 63 -8.22 8.85 -4.58
CA PHE A 63 -9.10 8.61 -3.44
C PHE A 63 -9.06 9.70 -2.37
N GLY A 64 -8.10 10.63 -2.47
CA GLY A 64 -7.85 11.66 -1.45
C GLY A 64 -8.94 12.72 -1.33
N ASP A 65 -9.88 12.79 -2.29
CA ASP A 65 -11.10 13.58 -2.16
C ASP A 65 -11.98 13.09 -0.99
N ARG A 66 -12.01 11.77 -0.77
CA ARG A 66 -12.86 11.06 0.21
C ARG A 66 -12.09 10.47 1.40
N VAL A 67 -10.84 10.07 1.20
CA VAL A 67 -9.98 9.50 2.27
C VAL A 67 -9.02 10.57 2.78
N LYS A 68 -9.13 10.93 4.06
CA LYS A 68 -8.30 11.97 4.69
C LYS A 68 -7.28 11.43 5.69
N ASN A 69 -7.48 10.21 6.19
CA ASN A 69 -6.59 9.57 7.15
C ASN A 69 -5.80 8.46 6.45
N TRP A 70 -4.48 8.60 6.45
CA TRP A 70 -3.57 7.73 5.72
C TRP A 70 -2.46 7.20 6.63
N MET A 71 -2.09 5.95 6.40
CA MET A 71 -0.89 5.31 6.93
C MET A 71 -0.06 4.83 5.75
N THR A 72 1.24 5.08 5.79
CA THR A 72 2.15 4.64 4.72
C THR A 72 2.47 3.16 4.86
N PHE A 73 2.96 2.76 6.04
CA PHE A 73 3.33 1.39 6.36
C PHE A 73 2.62 0.93 7.62
N ASN A 74 2.10 -0.29 7.59
CA ASN A 74 1.80 -1.03 8.81
C ASN A 74 3.12 -1.63 9.35
N GLU A 75 3.49 -1.30 10.59
CA GLU A 75 4.59 -1.91 11.34
C GLU A 75 5.87 -2.23 10.53
N PRO A 76 6.60 -1.23 10.00
CA PRO A 76 7.77 -1.46 9.15
C PRO A 76 8.89 -2.26 9.85
N ARG A 77 8.97 -2.19 11.19
CA ARG A 77 9.89 -3.02 11.98
C ARG A 77 9.62 -4.51 11.78
N VAL A 78 8.35 -4.92 11.72
CA VAL A 78 7.96 -6.32 11.55
C VAL A 78 8.32 -6.80 10.16
N VAL A 79 8.14 -5.97 9.14
CA VAL A 79 8.58 -6.26 7.76
C VAL A 79 10.08 -6.53 7.71
N ALA A 80 10.88 -5.63 8.29
CA ALA A 80 12.32 -5.76 8.30
C ALA A 80 12.79 -7.01 9.06
N ALA A 81 12.33 -7.17 10.31
CA ALA A 81 12.80 -8.26 11.17
C ALA A 81 12.28 -9.63 10.75
N LEU A 82 10.97 -9.75 10.49
CA LEU A 82 10.39 -11.07 10.19
C LEU A 82 10.58 -11.48 8.73
N GLY A 83 10.78 -10.53 7.81
CA GLY A 83 11.13 -10.83 6.42
C GLY A 83 12.62 -11.13 6.23
N TYR A 84 13.50 -10.22 6.65
CA TYR A 84 14.92 -10.26 6.23
C TYR A 84 15.91 -10.72 7.31
N ASP A 85 15.50 -10.82 8.57
CA ASP A 85 16.36 -11.34 9.66
C ASP A 85 15.97 -12.79 9.97
N ASN A 86 14.70 -13.01 10.34
CA ASN A 86 14.24 -14.31 10.80
C ASN A 86 13.62 -15.21 9.71
N GLY A 87 13.20 -14.65 8.57
CA GLY A 87 12.60 -15.40 7.45
C GLY A 87 11.24 -16.04 7.75
N ILE A 88 10.46 -15.49 8.69
CA ILE A 88 9.11 -15.97 9.05
C ILE A 88 8.07 -15.43 8.07
N PHE A 89 8.24 -14.19 7.61
CA PHE A 89 7.40 -13.56 6.60
C PHE A 89 8.15 -13.49 5.27
N ALA A 90 7.38 -13.24 4.20
CA ALA A 90 7.96 -12.92 2.90
C ALA A 90 8.95 -11.73 3.01
N PRO A 91 9.97 -11.65 2.15
CA PRO A 91 10.23 -12.55 1.00
C PRO A 91 10.63 -13.98 1.38
#